data_AF-A0A8T2V3C8-F1
#
_entry.id   AF-A0A8T2V3C8-F1
#
_cell.length_a   1.000
_cell.length_b   1.000
_cell.length_c   1.000
_cell.angle_alpha   90.00
_cell.angle_beta   90.00
_cell.angle_gamma   90.00
#
_symmetry.space_group_name_H-M   'P 1'
#
loop_
_entity.id
_entity.type
_entity.pdbx_description
1 polymer ?
#
loop_
_entity_poly.entity_id
_entity_poly.type
_entity_poly.pdbx_seq_one_letter_code
_entity_poly.pdbx_strand_id
1 'polypeptide(L)'
;MLQKNLLQVPDGPCDSIMDQMIAVERIEKTDARDLQTRQFVSTDEFGSPEALACWLSNRLPEGISQWGVTPGTKQVTNLWLELKEGEIVLEDTYPPRRTVHVASVKIRNKTGHMLVEAHQEMADGSIRLRNRPLSEKMRPGENVEEACFRGILEELGEHLGARNRVRILLGSYKRELEERESLSYPGLLTCYVIHSVDAVIEDLPETGFYTVENELMSHSATTVESGSEIFSSRAAVGVRKHFWRWVPQSS
;
A
#
# COMPACT_ATOMS: atom_id res chain seq x y z
N MET A 1 -53.99 -35.18 3.11
CA MET A 1 -54.08 -34.16 2.05
C MET A 1 -52.92 -33.20 2.28
N LEU A 2 -51.81 -33.26 1.53
CA LEU A 2 -51.57 -32.56 0.24
C LEU A 2 -51.86 -31.05 0.40
N GLN A 3 -50.91 -30.12 0.31
CA GLN A 3 -49.95 -29.89 -0.79
C GLN A 3 -48.64 -29.23 -0.32
N LYS A 4 -47.56 -29.57 -1.05
CA LYS A 4 -46.27 -28.88 -1.13
C LYS A 4 -46.45 -27.57 -1.89
N ASN A 5 -45.78 -26.49 -1.46
CA ASN A 5 -45.40 -25.39 -2.35
C ASN A 5 -43.90 -25.14 -2.20
N LEU A 6 -43.15 -25.68 -3.15
CA LEU A 6 -41.80 -25.25 -3.52
C LEU A 6 -41.89 -23.80 -3.98
N LEU A 7 -41.18 -22.89 -3.33
CA LEU A 7 -40.77 -21.65 -3.98
C LEU A 7 -39.44 -21.94 -4.69
N GLN A 8 -39.49 -21.86 -6.02
CA GLN A 8 -38.35 -21.96 -6.90
C GLN A 8 -37.36 -20.83 -6.58
N VAL A 9 -36.11 -21.19 -6.33
CA VAL A 9 -34.97 -20.28 -6.42
C VAL A 9 -34.65 -20.14 -7.91
N PRO A 10 -34.59 -18.93 -8.48
CA PRO A 10 -34.10 -18.78 -9.84
C PRO A 10 -32.58 -18.95 -9.84
N ASP A 11 -32.12 -20.06 -10.41
CA ASP A 11 -30.76 -20.19 -10.93
C ASP A 11 -30.59 -19.23 -12.12
N GLY A 12 -29.66 -18.28 -11.99
CA GLY A 12 -29.19 -17.43 -13.09
C GLY A 12 -27.74 -17.03 -12.83
N PRO A 13 -26.78 -17.36 -13.71
CA PRO A 13 -25.40 -16.94 -13.56
C PRO A 13 -25.10 -15.62 -14.28
N CYS A 14 -24.02 -14.98 -13.82
CA CYS A 14 -23.25 -13.93 -14.49
C CYS A 14 -23.69 -12.49 -14.18
N ASP A 15 -23.25 -11.99 -13.02
CA ASP A 15 -22.94 -10.56 -12.86
C ASP A 15 -21.92 -10.20 -13.95
N SER A 16 -22.42 -9.56 -15.00
CA SER A 16 -21.64 -9.17 -16.16
C SER A 16 -20.53 -8.21 -15.72
N ILE A 17 -19.32 -8.41 -16.26
CA ILE A 17 -18.17 -7.49 -16.12
C ILE A 17 -18.59 -6.03 -16.36
N MET A 18 -19.59 -5.81 -17.22
CA MET A 18 -20.16 -4.50 -17.52
C MET A 18 -20.84 -3.85 -16.30
N ASP A 19 -21.56 -4.61 -15.48
CA ASP A 19 -22.24 -4.08 -14.28
C ASP A 19 -21.24 -3.72 -13.17
N GLN A 20 -20.14 -4.47 -13.09
CA GLN A 20 -19.01 -4.15 -12.20
C GLN A 20 -18.27 -2.89 -12.67
N MET A 21 -18.03 -2.74 -13.97
CA MET A 21 -17.43 -1.53 -14.56
C MET A 21 -18.31 -0.29 -14.36
N ILE A 22 -19.64 -0.43 -14.49
CA ILE A 22 -20.60 0.66 -14.26
C ILE A 22 -20.63 1.08 -12.77
N ALA A 23 -20.46 0.13 -11.84
CA ALA A 23 -20.34 0.44 -10.42
C ALA A 23 -19.04 1.19 -10.09
N VAL A 24 -17.91 0.79 -10.70
CA VAL A 24 -16.63 1.51 -10.58
C VAL A 24 -16.76 2.93 -11.12
N GLU A 25 -17.31 3.12 -12.32
CA GLU A 25 -17.54 4.45 -12.89
C GLU A 25 -18.46 5.33 -12.00
N ARG A 26 -19.45 4.75 -11.33
CA ARG A 26 -20.36 5.50 -10.43
C ARG A 26 -19.67 5.93 -9.14
N ILE A 27 -18.78 5.11 -8.59
CA ILE A 27 -17.96 5.48 -7.43
C ILE A 27 -16.98 6.60 -7.82
N GLU A 28 -16.30 6.48 -8.97
CA GLU A 28 -15.41 7.52 -9.50
C GLU A 28 -16.14 8.84 -9.76
N LYS A 29 -17.37 8.81 -10.29
CA LYS A 29 -18.19 10.01 -10.53
C LYS A 29 -18.69 10.67 -9.24
N THR A 30 -18.79 9.93 -8.13
CA THR A 30 -19.22 10.48 -6.84
C THR A 30 -18.03 11.11 -6.11
N ASP A 31 -16.84 10.50 -6.18
CA ASP A 31 -15.58 11.11 -5.73
C ASP A 31 -15.21 12.36 -6.56
N ALA A 32 -15.48 12.36 -7.87
CA ALA A 32 -15.19 13.49 -8.76
C ALA A 32 -15.95 14.79 -8.41
N ARG A 33 -17.13 14.70 -7.78
CA ARG A 33 -17.89 15.89 -7.34
C ARG A 33 -17.36 16.49 -6.05
N ASP A 34 -16.68 15.71 -5.20
CA ASP A 34 -16.08 16.16 -3.94
C ASP A 34 -14.62 16.63 -4.10
N LEU A 35 -13.96 16.23 -5.20
CA LEU A 35 -12.61 16.68 -5.57
C LEU A 35 -12.57 18.14 -6.07
N GLN A 36 -13.71 18.72 -6.45
CA GLN A 36 -13.76 20.02 -7.13
C GLN A 36 -13.52 21.24 -6.21
N THR A 37 -13.34 21.01 -4.90
CA THR A 37 -13.06 22.05 -3.88
C THR A 37 -11.79 21.79 -3.06
N ARG A 38 -11.03 20.72 -3.34
CA ARG A 38 -9.83 20.38 -2.57
C ARG A 38 -8.61 21.09 -3.17
N GLN A 39 -7.93 21.89 -2.35
CA GLN A 39 -6.66 22.50 -2.72
C GLN A 39 -5.53 21.52 -2.42
N PHE A 40 -4.77 21.17 -3.45
CA PHE A 40 -3.58 20.33 -3.34
C PHE A 40 -2.34 21.20 -3.53
N VAL A 41 -1.25 20.81 -2.89
CA VAL A 41 0.06 21.47 -3.08
C VAL A 41 0.96 20.64 -3.98
N SER A 42 1.84 21.30 -4.71
CA SER A 42 2.83 20.64 -5.58
C SER A 42 4.26 21.03 -5.24
N THR A 43 5.23 20.23 -5.70
CA THR A 43 6.64 20.58 -5.52
C THR A 43 7.05 21.85 -6.26
N ASP A 44 6.37 22.20 -7.35
CA ASP A 44 6.65 23.43 -8.10
C ASP A 44 6.27 24.69 -7.31
N GLU A 45 5.22 24.62 -6.50
CA GLU A 45 4.79 25.73 -5.64
C GLU A 45 5.78 26.01 -4.50
N PHE A 46 6.41 24.96 -3.97
CA PHE A 46 7.39 25.07 -2.89
C PHE A 46 8.80 25.39 -3.39
N GLY A 47 9.20 24.85 -4.53
CA GLY A 47 10.55 25.02 -5.11
C GLY A 47 11.68 24.28 -4.38
N SER A 48 11.54 23.95 -3.09
CA SER A 48 12.53 23.15 -2.35
C SER A 48 11.96 22.35 -1.16
N PRO A 49 12.65 21.28 -0.70
CA PRO A 49 12.29 20.54 0.50
C PRO A 49 12.22 21.40 1.77
N GLU A 50 13.06 22.45 1.87
CA GLU A 50 13.08 23.38 3.01
C GLU A 50 11.82 24.24 3.05
N ALA A 51 11.31 24.68 1.89
CA ALA A 51 10.05 25.41 1.82
C ALA A 51 8.87 24.51 2.24
N LEU A 52 8.85 23.25 1.81
CA LEU A 52 7.88 22.25 2.29
C LEU A 52 7.99 22.05 3.81
N ALA A 53 9.20 21.93 4.35
CA ALA A 53 9.44 21.82 5.79
C ALA A 53 8.89 23.01 6.58
N CYS A 54 9.14 24.24 6.11
CA CYS A 54 8.58 25.45 6.71
C CYS A 54 7.05 25.45 6.67
N TRP A 55 6.46 25.08 5.53
CA TRP A 55 5.00 25.01 5.38
C TRP A 55 4.36 23.98 6.33
N LEU A 56 4.96 22.80 6.46
CA LEU A 56 4.50 21.73 7.37
C LEU A 56 4.64 22.16 8.84
N SER A 57 5.80 22.72 9.22
CA SER A 57 6.08 23.12 10.60
C SER A 57 5.09 24.16 11.13
N ASN A 58 4.57 25.02 10.25
CA ASN A 58 3.57 26.03 10.61
C ASN A 58 2.14 25.49 10.73
N ARG A 59 1.87 24.27 10.25
CA ARG A 59 0.50 23.70 10.19
C ARG A 59 0.32 22.42 11.02
N LEU A 60 1.40 21.71 11.32
CA LEU A 60 1.36 20.52 12.18
C LEU A 60 1.51 20.92 13.65
N PRO A 61 0.59 20.52 14.55
CA PRO A 61 0.64 20.90 15.97
C PRO A 61 1.96 20.54 16.67
N GLU A 62 2.54 19.40 16.33
CA GLU A 62 3.79 18.90 16.92
C GLU A 62 5.04 19.26 16.08
N GLY A 63 4.84 19.96 14.96
CA GLY A 63 5.89 20.21 13.95
C GLY A 63 6.44 18.93 13.33
N ILE A 64 7.66 19.01 12.78
CA ILE A 64 8.34 17.89 12.08
C ILE A 64 9.68 17.52 12.70
N SER A 65 9.99 18.02 13.90
CA SER A 65 11.32 17.87 14.53
C SER A 65 11.75 16.41 14.76
N GLN A 66 10.80 15.49 14.89
CA GLN A 66 11.06 14.06 15.10
C GLN A 66 11.33 13.29 13.81
N TRP A 67 11.02 13.87 12.65
CA TRP A 67 11.11 13.21 11.35
C TRP A 67 12.57 12.95 10.95
N GLY A 68 12.94 11.67 10.82
CA GLY A 68 14.31 11.24 10.56
C GLY A 68 15.22 11.19 11.80
N VAL A 69 14.69 11.54 12.98
CA VAL A 69 15.38 11.43 14.27
C VAL A 69 14.89 10.20 15.02
N THR A 70 13.57 10.02 15.12
CA THR A 70 12.98 8.84 15.77
C THR A 70 13.12 7.61 14.87
N PRO A 71 13.55 6.45 15.41
CA PRO A 71 13.66 5.21 14.64
C PRO A 71 12.38 4.88 13.85
N GLY A 72 12.55 4.65 12.56
CA GLY A 72 11.47 4.31 11.63
C GLY A 72 10.63 5.45 11.08
N THR A 73 10.92 6.69 11.47
CA THR A 73 10.41 7.87 10.79
C THR A 73 11.25 8.22 9.56
N LYS A 74 10.64 8.88 8.59
CA LYS A 74 11.27 9.39 7.37
C LYS A 74 11.53 10.89 7.52
N GLN A 75 12.50 11.41 6.76
CA GLN A 75 12.80 12.84 6.70
C GLN A 75 11.83 13.57 5.75
N VAL A 76 11.73 14.90 5.87
CA VAL A 76 10.95 15.73 4.94
C VAL A 76 11.41 15.60 3.48
N THR A 77 12.71 15.35 3.26
CA THR A 77 13.26 15.09 1.91
C THR A 77 12.67 13.83 1.28
N ASN A 78 12.34 12.81 2.07
CA ASN A 78 11.65 11.62 1.56
C ASN A 78 10.22 11.96 1.16
N LEU A 79 9.50 12.76 1.96
CA LEU A 79 8.13 13.19 1.63
C LEU A 79 8.13 14.06 0.37
N TRP A 80 9.13 14.93 0.22
CA TRP A 80 9.35 15.73 -0.98
C TRP A 80 9.52 14.85 -2.22
N LEU A 81 10.36 13.82 -2.15
CA LEU A 81 10.56 12.88 -3.25
C LEU A 81 9.28 12.10 -3.56
N GLU A 82 8.58 11.58 -2.55
CA GLU A 82 7.29 10.90 -2.71
C GLU A 82 6.26 11.81 -3.41
N LEU A 83 6.22 13.10 -3.07
CA LEU A 83 5.35 14.10 -3.73
C LEU A 83 5.80 14.39 -5.15
N LYS A 84 7.09 14.60 -5.37
CA LYS A 84 7.69 14.90 -6.69
C LYS A 84 7.46 13.77 -7.68
N GLU A 85 7.61 12.53 -7.21
CA GLU A 85 7.43 11.33 -8.01
C GLU A 85 5.95 11.00 -8.21
N GLY A 86 5.03 11.64 -7.47
CA GLY A 86 3.59 11.41 -7.57
C GLY A 86 3.10 10.16 -6.83
N GLU A 87 3.92 9.61 -5.92
CA GLU A 87 3.54 8.46 -5.09
C GLU A 87 2.54 8.85 -3.99
N ILE A 88 2.44 10.15 -3.69
CA ILE A 88 1.50 10.72 -2.74
C ILE A 88 0.92 12.01 -3.30
N VAL A 89 -0.26 12.39 -2.80
CA VAL A 89 -0.79 13.75 -2.93
C VAL A 89 -0.91 14.38 -1.56
N LEU A 90 -0.77 15.70 -1.50
CA LEU A 90 -0.85 16.46 -0.26
C LEU A 90 -1.90 17.57 -0.39
N GLU A 91 -2.91 17.51 0.46
CA GLU A 91 -4.00 18.48 0.53
C GLU A 91 -3.65 19.60 1.52
N ASP A 92 -3.88 20.87 1.14
CA ASP A 92 -3.76 22.04 2.02
C ASP A 92 -4.99 22.16 2.94
N THR A 93 -5.18 21.13 3.77
CA THR A 93 -6.08 21.17 4.91
C THR A 93 -5.33 21.64 6.16
N TYR A 94 -6.05 21.89 7.26
CA TYR A 94 -5.43 22.25 8.53
C TYR A 94 -5.84 21.26 9.64
N PRO A 95 -4.98 20.30 10.03
CA PRO A 95 -3.63 20.04 9.49
C PRO A 95 -3.66 19.45 8.06
N PRO A 96 -2.53 19.51 7.32
CA PRO A 96 -2.40 18.91 6.00
C PRO A 96 -2.73 17.43 5.97
N ARG A 97 -3.34 16.97 4.87
CA ARG A 97 -3.69 15.55 4.68
C ARG A 97 -2.90 14.98 3.51
N ARG A 98 -2.16 13.90 3.80
CA ARG A 98 -1.45 13.09 2.80
C ARG A 98 -2.36 11.97 2.32
N THR A 99 -2.41 11.71 1.02
CA THR A 99 -3.10 10.54 0.48
C THR A 99 -2.11 9.63 -0.22
N VAL A 100 -2.23 8.33 0.04
CA VAL A 100 -1.37 7.29 -0.53
C VAL A 100 -2.22 6.10 -0.98
N HIS A 101 -1.89 5.56 -2.15
CA HIS A 101 -2.54 4.36 -2.68
C HIS A 101 -1.72 3.11 -2.33
N VAL A 102 -2.40 2.08 -1.84
CA VAL A 102 -1.78 0.84 -1.37
C VAL A 102 -2.52 -0.35 -1.93
N ALA A 103 -1.80 -1.26 -2.60
CA ALA A 103 -2.28 -2.56 -3.00
C ALA A 103 -2.15 -3.54 -1.82
N SER A 104 -3.23 -4.21 -1.43
CA SER A 104 -3.25 -5.18 -0.34
C SER A 104 -3.61 -6.57 -0.86
N VAL A 105 -2.74 -7.56 -0.64
CA VAL A 105 -2.92 -8.92 -1.15
C VAL A 105 -3.33 -9.86 -0.03
N LYS A 106 -4.57 -10.34 -0.09
CA LYS A 106 -5.12 -11.35 0.83
C LYS A 106 -4.81 -12.74 0.27
N ILE A 107 -3.60 -13.22 0.55
CA ILE A 107 -3.15 -14.55 0.10
C ILE A 107 -3.85 -15.61 0.94
N ARG A 108 -4.57 -16.54 0.29
CA ARG A 108 -5.29 -17.63 0.95
C ARG A 108 -4.71 -18.99 0.62
N ASN A 109 -4.66 -19.87 1.62
CA ASN A 109 -4.36 -21.29 1.41
C ASN A 109 -5.63 -22.11 1.11
N LYS A 110 -5.45 -23.42 0.87
CA LYS A 110 -6.53 -24.37 0.54
C LYS A 110 -7.59 -24.50 1.63
N THR A 111 -7.27 -24.15 2.87
CA THR A 111 -8.19 -24.20 4.02
C THR A 111 -8.82 -22.84 4.33
N GLY A 112 -8.61 -21.83 3.48
CA GLY A 112 -9.18 -20.49 3.62
C GLY A 112 -8.45 -19.58 4.60
N HIS A 113 -7.39 -20.06 5.26
CA HIS A 113 -6.57 -19.22 6.14
C HIS A 113 -5.85 -18.16 5.30
N MET A 114 -5.68 -16.98 5.89
CA MET A 114 -5.03 -15.85 5.26
C MET A 114 -3.58 -15.77 5.72
N LEU A 115 -2.65 -15.51 4.79
CA LEU A 115 -1.28 -15.19 5.14
C LEU A 115 -1.19 -13.75 5.62
N VAL A 116 -0.58 -13.54 6.78
CA VAL A 116 -0.29 -12.20 7.29
C VAL A 116 1.18 -12.04 7.60
N GLU A 117 1.69 -10.84 7.34
CA GLU A 117 2.98 -10.41 7.83
C GLU A 117 2.83 -10.13 9.33
N ALA A 118 3.43 -10.97 10.17
CA ALA A 118 3.37 -10.82 11.61
C ALA A 118 4.26 -9.65 12.07
N HIS A 119 5.51 -9.65 11.61
CA HIS A 119 6.50 -8.64 11.94
C HIS A 119 7.63 -8.60 10.91
N GLN A 120 8.37 -7.50 10.93
CA GLN A 120 9.57 -7.27 10.13
C GLN A 120 10.78 -7.15 11.03
N GLU A 121 11.90 -7.72 10.60
CA GLU A 121 13.22 -7.45 11.15
C GLU A 121 13.93 -6.47 10.21
N MET A 122 14.28 -5.29 10.73
CA MET A 122 14.96 -4.24 9.99
C MET A 122 16.46 -4.54 9.89
N ALA A 123 17.16 -3.83 9.00
CA ALA A 123 18.62 -3.93 8.83
C ALA A 123 19.41 -3.49 10.08
N ASP A 124 18.86 -2.58 10.89
CA ASP A 124 19.43 -2.17 12.18
C ASP A 124 19.09 -3.14 13.34
N GLY A 125 18.40 -4.25 13.05
CA GLY A 125 17.97 -5.25 14.03
C GLY A 125 16.68 -4.89 14.78
N SER A 126 16.11 -3.71 14.56
CA SER A 126 14.82 -3.36 15.16
C SER A 126 13.67 -4.22 14.61
N ILE A 127 12.63 -4.42 15.42
CA ILE A 127 11.46 -5.21 15.05
C ILE A 127 10.25 -4.29 14.89
N ARG A 128 9.49 -4.48 13.80
CA ARG A 128 8.22 -3.78 13.57
C ARG A 128 7.07 -4.77 13.49
N LEU A 129 6.07 -4.60 14.35
CA LEU A 129 4.84 -5.39 14.27
C LEU A 129 3.97 -4.89 13.10
N ARG A 130 3.32 -5.83 12.43
CA ARG A 130 2.52 -5.57 11.23
C ARG A 130 1.12 -6.15 11.36
N ASN A 131 1.02 -7.46 11.59
CA ASN A 131 -0.23 -8.22 11.74
C ASN A 131 -1.27 -7.89 10.67
N ARG A 132 -0.84 -7.77 9.41
CA ARG A 132 -1.68 -7.37 8.28
C ARG A 132 -1.32 -8.17 7.02
N PRO A 133 -2.19 -8.19 6.00
CA PRO A 133 -1.84 -8.75 4.71
C PRO A 133 -0.66 -8.01 4.08
N LEU A 134 0.00 -8.66 3.12
CA LEU A 134 1.01 -8.02 2.27
C LEU A 134 0.43 -6.73 1.69
N SER A 135 1.16 -5.63 1.83
CA SER A 135 0.66 -4.30 1.48
C SER A 135 1.76 -3.49 0.82
N GLU A 136 1.59 -3.23 -0.46
CA GLU A 136 2.58 -2.56 -1.29
C GLU A 136 2.08 -1.17 -1.70
N LYS A 137 2.93 -0.15 -1.60
CA LYS A 137 2.56 1.20 -2.04
C LYS A 137 2.52 1.21 -3.57
N MET A 138 1.45 1.72 -4.14
CA MET A 138 1.31 1.82 -5.60
C MET A 138 2.19 2.94 -6.14
N ARG A 139 2.86 2.68 -7.27
CA ARG A 139 3.61 3.70 -8.02
C ARG A 139 2.67 4.47 -8.96
N PRO A 140 3.03 5.71 -9.35
CA PRO A 140 2.24 6.46 -10.32
C PRO A 140 2.09 5.69 -11.63
N GLY A 141 0.85 5.60 -12.13
CA GLY A 141 0.53 4.88 -13.37
C GLY A 141 0.52 3.36 -13.26
N GLU A 142 0.90 2.78 -12.11
CA GLU A 142 0.83 1.35 -11.84
C GLU A 142 -0.61 0.94 -11.52
N ASN A 143 -1.09 -0.14 -12.15
CA ASN A 143 -2.39 -0.69 -11.79
C ASN A 143 -2.30 -1.61 -10.56
N VAL A 144 -3.45 -1.95 -9.97
CA VAL A 144 -3.50 -2.77 -8.74
C VAL A 144 -2.84 -4.14 -8.92
N GLU A 145 -3.01 -4.77 -10.08
CA GLU A 145 -2.44 -6.09 -10.37
C GLU A 145 -0.90 -6.04 -10.43
N GLU A 146 -0.35 -5.04 -11.13
CA GLU A 146 1.09 -4.79 -11.22
C GLU A 146 1.71 -4.57 -9.85
N ALA A 147 1.10 -3.69 -9.03
CA ALA A 147 1.55 -3.42 -7.67
C ALA A 147 1.49 -4.67 -6.78
N CYS A 148 0.44 -5.49 -6.91
CA CYS A 148 0.32 -6.75 -6.19
C CYS A 148 1.43 -7.75 -6.58
N PHE A 149 1.67 -7.95 -7.88
CA PHE A 149 2.74 -8.84 -8.33
C PHE A 149 4.11 -8.38 -7.87
N ARG A 150 4.38 -7.07 -7.95
CA ARG A 150 5.63 -6.47 -7.49
C ARG A 150 5.83 -6.67 -6.00
N GLY A 151 4.84 -6.34 -5.16
CA GLY A 151 4.93 -6.54 -3.71
C GLY A 151 5.10 -8.01 -3.34
N ILE A 152 4.38 -8.92 -3.99
CA ILE A 152 4.54 -10.37 -3.79
C ILE A 152 5.96 -10.82 -4.12
N LEU A 153 6.52 -10.35 -5.24
CA LEU A 153 7.88 -10.69 -5.66
C LEU A 153 8.94 -10.13 -4.70
N GLU A 154 8.80 -8.86 -4.33
CA GLU A 154 9.73 -8.15 -3.44
C GLU A 154 9.74 -8.78 -2.03
N GLU A 155 8.57 -9.04 -1.44
CA GLU A 155 8.49 -9.52 -0.06
C GLU A 155 8.58 -11.05 0.07
N LEU A 156 8.04 -11.84 -0.88
CA LEU A 156 8.14 -13.31 -0.82
C LEU A 156 9.36 -13.87 -1.55
N GLY A 157 10.06 -13.04 -2.31
CA GLY A 157 11.26 -13.39 -3.08
C GLY A 157 10.96 -14.11 -4.39
N GLU A 158 11.99 -14.22 -5.24
CA GLU A 158 11.89 -14.73 -6.62
C GLU A 158 11.32 -16.15 -6.71
N HIS A 159 11.52 -16.98 -5.70
CA HIS A 159 11.06 -18.37 -5.74
C HIS A 159 9.58 -18.48 -5.38
N LEU A 160 9.14 -17.90 -4.25
CA LEU A 160 7.75 -18.03 -3.78
C LEU A 160 6.82 -17.03 -4.48
N GLY A 161 7.32 -15.82 -4.76
CA GLY A 161 6.60 -14.77 -5.48
C GLY A 161 6.71 -14.85 -7.00
N ALA A 162 7.24 -15.95 -7.55
CA ALA A 162 7.37 -16.16 -8.99
C ALA A 162 6.01 -16.02 -9.69
N ARG A 163 5.95 -15.24 -10.77
CA ARG A 163 4.69 -14.92 -11.46
C ARG A 163 3.88 -16.15 -11.89
N ASN A 164 4.55 -17.24 -12.26
CA ASN A 164 3.89 -18.49 -12.66
C ASN A 164 3.24 -19.26 -11.50
N ARG A 165 3.54 -18.94 -10.24
CA ARG A 165 2.94 -19.53 -9.04
C ARG A 165 1.80 -18.70 -8.46
N VAL A 166 1.70 -17.44 -8.89
CA VAL A 166 0.81 -16.44 -8.30
C VAL A 166 -0.41 -16.26 -9.18
N ARG A 167 -1.59 -16.44 -8.59
CA ARG A 167 -2.87 -16.16 -9.24
C ARG A 167 -3.63 -15.10 -8.44
N ILE A 168 -3.66 -13.89 -8.98
CA ILE A 168 -4.47 -12.78 -8.47
C ILE A 168 -5.92 -12.95 -8.92
N LEU A 169 -6.86 -12.77 -7.99
CA LEU A 169 -8.29 -12.89 -8.26
C LEU A 169 -8.91 -11.49 -8.38
N LEU A 170 -8.75 -10.83 -9.54
CA LEU A 170 -9.23 -9.45 -9.72
C LEU A 170 -10.73 -9.27 -9.47
N GLY A 171 -11.55 -10.31 -9.67
CA GLY A 171 -12.98 -10.28 -9.34
C GLY A 171 -13.30 -10.14 -7.84
N SER A 172 -12.30 -10.27 -6.96
CA SER A 172 -12.42 -10.06 -5.52
C SER A 172 -12.06 -8.63 -5.07
N TYR A 173 -11.73 -7.75 -6.03
CA TYR A 173 -11.27 -6.40 -5.76
C TYR A 173 -12.20 -5.61 -4.85
N LYS A 174 -11.61 -4.94 -3.85
CA LYS A 174 -12.29 -4.00 -2.96
C LYS A 174 -11.45 -2.75 -2.78
N ARG A 175 -12.11 -1.60 -2.72
CA ARG A 175 -11.50 -0.32 -2.36
C ARG A 175 -12.03 0.15 -1.02
N GLU A 176 -11.13 0.47 -0.11
CA GLU A 176 -11.45 0.98 1.23
C GLU A 176 -10.61 2.24 1.49
N LEU A 177 -11.15 3.17 2.29
CA LEU A 177 -10.44 4.34 2.77
C LEU A 177 -10.18 4.20 4.27
N GLU A 178 -8.93 4.34 4.69
CA GLU A 178 -8.55 4.36 6.09
C GLU A 178 -7.80 5.66 6.40
N GLU A 179 -8.32 6.48 7.29
CA GLU A 179 -7.61 7.67 7.78
C GLU A 179 -6.94 7.38 9.12
N ARG A 180 -5.63 7.60 9.20
CA ARG A 180 -4.85 7.53 10.44
C ARG A 180 -3.57 8.33 10.34
N GLU A 181 -2.90 8.56 11.45
CA GLU A 181 -1.57 9.16 11.44
C GLU A 181 -0.54 8.26 10.75
N SER A 182 0.40 8.88 10.05
CA SER A 182 1.52 8.16 9.43
C SER A 182 2.57 7.78 10.45
N LEU A 183 2.91 6.48 10.52
CA LEU A 183 4.05 6.01 11.31
C LEU A 183 5.39 6.57 10.79
N SER A 184 5.50 6.84 9.49
CA SER A 184 6.71 7.40 8.89
C SER A 184 6.81 8.92 9.06
N TYR A 185 5.67 9.58 9.23
CA TYR A 185 5.54 11.03 9.36
C TYR A 185 4.60 11.35 10.53
N PRO A 186 5.04 11.17 11.79
CA PRO A 186 4.20 11.40 12.97
C PRO A 186 3.53 12.78 12.94
N GLY A 187 2.26 12.85 13.34
CA GLY A 187 1.44 14.06 13.29
C GLY A 187 0.83 14.40 11.92
N LEU A 188 1.27 13.75 10.82
CA LEU A 188 0.67 13.94 9.49
C LEU A 188 -0.48 12.96 9.28
N LEU A 189 -1.71 13.48 9.21
CA LEU A 189 -2.90 12.71 8.87
C LEU A 189 -2.73 12.12 7.46
N THR A 190 -2.94 10.81 7.36
CA THR A 190 -2.82 10.09 6.09
C THR A 190 -4.10 9.35 5.76
N CYS A 191 -4.66 9.61 4.58
CA CYS A 191 -5.69 8.81 3.95
C CYS A 191 -5.03 7.69 3.13
N TYR A 192 -5.22 6.46 3.55
CA TYR A 192 -4.81 5.27 2.81
C TYR A 192 -5.96 4.84 1.91
N VAL A 193 -5.76 4.92 0.60
CA VAL A 193 -6.65 4.31 -0.40
C VAL A 193 -6.18 2.87 -0.58
N ILE A 194 -6.89 1.94 0.06
CA ILE A 194 -6.51 0.52 0.11
C ILE A 194 -7.25 -0.23 -0.99
N HIS A 195 -6.48 -0.78 -1.91
CA HIS A 195 -6.91 -1.61 -3.02
C HIS A 195 -6.65 -3.09 -2.68
N SER A 196 -7.65 -3.77 -2.14
CA SER A 196 -7.54 -5.18 -1.71
C SER A 196 -7.92 -6.15 -2.82
N VAL A 197 -7.13 -7.21 -3.01
CA VAL A 197 -7.46 -8.38 -3.84
C VAL A 197 -7.10 -9.67 -3.11
N ASP A 198 -7.86 -10.73 -3.34
CA ASP A 198 -7.49 -12.09 -2.93
C ASP A 198 -6.49 -12.68 -3.95
N ALA A 199 -5.56 -13.50 -3.45
CA ALA A 199 -4.62 -14.24 -4.28
C ALA A 199 -4.41 -15.66 -3.76
N VAL A 200 -3.99 -16.55 -4.66
CA VAL A 200 -3.53 -17.90 -4.33
C VAL A 200 -2.11 -18.03 -4.86
N ILE A 201 -1.22 -18.57 -4.03
CA ILE A 201 0.17 -18.85 -4.40
C ILE A 201 0.44 -20.33 -4.18
N GLU A 202 0.95 -20.99 -5.22
CA GLU A 202 1.30 -22.40 -5.19
C GLU A 202 2.55 -22.65 -4.31
N ASP A 203 2.59 -23.80 -3.65
CA ASP A 203 3.72 -24.32 -2.86
C ASP A 203 4.27 -23.37 -1.77
N LEU A 204 3.40 -22.56 -1.14
CA LEU A 204 3.76 -21.85 0.09
C LEU A 204 3.87 -22.82 1.29
N PRO A 205 4.76 -22.53 2.27
CA PRO A 205 4.84 -23.32 3.49
C PRO A 205 3.50 -23.37 4.25
N GLU A 206 3.15 -24.54 4.78
CA GLU A 206 1.89 -24.75 5.52
C GLU A 206 1.92 -24.12 6.92
N THR A 207 3.11 -23.90 7.47
CA THR A 207 3.34 -23.26 8.78
C THR A 207 3.93 -21.86 8.61
N GLY A 208 4.12 -21.14 9.71
CA GLY A 208 4.80 -19.84 9.67
C GLY A 208 6.23 -19.96 9.13
N PHE A 209 6.63 -18.98 8.33
CA PHE A 209 7.93 -18.93 7.67
C PHE A 209 8.47 -17.50 7.66
N TYR A 210 9.68 -17.31 7.17
CA TYR A 210 10.21 -15.97 6.91
C TYR A 210 10.85 -15.92 5.52
N THR A 211 10.92 -14.72 4.96
CA THR A 211 11.62 -14.41 3.72
C THR A 211 12.65 -13.33 3.98
N VAL A 212 13.68 -13.27 3.15
CA VAL A 212 14.76 -12.28 3.24
C VAL A 212 14.61 -11.34 2.07
N GLU A 213 14.56 -10.04 2.33
CA GLU A 213 14.53 -9.04 1.29
C GLU A 213 15.95 -8.87 0.72
N ASN A 214 16.09 -8.98 -0.59
CA ASN A 214 17.39 -8.91 -1.24
C ASN A 214 17.71 -7.43 -1.53
N GLU A 215 18.75 -6.87 -0.90
CA GLU A 215 19.13 -5.44 -1.02
C GLU A 215 19.35 -4.98 -2.47
N LEU A 216 19.62 -5.90 -3.40
CA LEU A 216 19.79 -5.63 -4.82
C LEU A 216 18.46 -5.40 -5.58
N MET A 217 17.34 -5.93 -5.09
CA MET A 217 16.05 -5.78 -5.76
C MET A 217 15.38 -4.44 -5.44
N SER A 218 15.63 -3.88 -4.25
CA SER A 218 15.11 -2.57 -3.82
C SER A 218 15.72 -1.39 -4.58
N HIS A 219 16.84 -1.58 -5.27
CA HIS A 219 17.56 -0.54 -6.03
C HIS A 219 17.45 -0.67 -7.56
N SER A 220 16.73 -1.67 -8.08
CA SER A 220 16.61 -1.90 -9.54
C SER A 220 15.60 -0.99 -10.25
N ALA A 221 15.24 0.15 -9.65
CA ALA A 221 14.36 1.16 -10.22
C ALA A 221 14.96 2.57 -10.21
N THR A 222 16.28 2.75 -10.41
CA THR A 222 16.86 3.98 -11.01
C THR A 222 18.39 3.84 -11.13
N THR A 223 18.85 3.38 -12.29
CA THR A 223 20.19 3.75 -12.78
C THR A 223 20.01 4.47 -14.11
N VAL A 224 19.78 5.77 -14.02
CA VAL A 224 20.07 6.69 -15.12
C VAL A 224 21.28 7.48 -14.68
N GLU A 225 22.41 7.23 -15.34
CA GLU A 225 23.62 8.02 -15.18
C GLU A 225 23.33 9.47 -15.57
N SER A 226 23.24 10.36 -14.60
CA SER A 226 23.50 11.78 -14.79
C SER A 226 23.92 12.38 -13.47
N GLY A 227 25.13 12.96 -13.45
CA GLY A 227 25.77 13.52 -12.28
C GLY A 227 24.94 14.64 -11.66
N SER A 228 24.22 14.31 -10.59
CA SER A 228 23.74 15.27 -9.60
C SER A 228 24.27 14.83 -8.24
N GLU A 229 24.80 15.81 -7.49
CA GLU A 229 25.41 15.62 -6.18
C GLU A 229 24.57 14.70 -5.28
N ILE A 230 25.22 13.64 -4.80
CA ILE A 230 24.64 12.68 -3.87
C ILE A 230 24.38 13.44 -2.56
N PHE A 231 23.17 14.00 -2.41
CA PHE A 231 22.61 14.23 -1.10
C PHE A 231 22.45 12.86 -0.46
N SER A 232 23.46 12.48 0.33
CA SER A 232 23.44 11.28 1.14
C SER A 232 22.38 11.45 2.22
N SER A 233 21.11 11.26 1.84
CA SER A 233 20.07 10.94 2.80
C SER A 233 20.61 9.77 3.60
N ARG A 234 20.69 9.86 4.93
CA ARG A 234 20.85 8.66 5.77
C ARG A 234 19.81 7.66 5.25
N ALA A 235 20.27 6.64 4.53
CA ALA A 235 19.40 5.72 3.83
C ALA A 235 18.43 5.17 4.86
N ALA A 236 17.13 5.20 4.55
CA ALA A 236 16.14 4.64 5.44
C ALA A 236 16.55 3.19 5.74
N VAL A 237 16.52 2.81 7.02
CA VAL A 237 16.85 1.43 7.41
C VAL A 237 15.86 0.50 6.70
N GLY A 238 16.38 -0.28 5.74
CA GLY A 238 15.60 -1.23 4.94
C GLY A 238 15.09 -2.40 5.79
N VAL A 239 14.06 -3.08 5.28
CA VAL A 239 13.64 -4.35 5.87
C VAL A 239 14.66 -5.42 5.44
N ARG A 240 14.95 -6.35 6.35
CA ARG A 240 15.88 -7.46 6.10
C ARG A 240 15.13 -8.78 6.03
N LYS A 241 14.12 -8.97 6.91
CA LYS A 241 13.26 -10.15 6.88
C LYS A 241 11.81 -9.81 7.12
N HIS A 242 10.95 -10.56 6.45
CA HIS A 242 9.51 -10.58 6.66
C HIS A 242 9.13 -11.90 7.32
N PHE A 243 8.37 -11.85 8.40
CA PHE A 243 7.90 -13.05 9.11
C PHE A 243 6.41 -13.25 8.87
N TRP A 244 6.05 -14.44 8.39
CA TRP A 244 4.73 -14.78 7.89
C TRP A 244 4.07 -15.82 8.78
N ARG A 245 2.75 -15.69 8.94
CA ARG A 245 1.93 -16.71 9.60
C ARG A 245 0.56 -16.82 8.95
N TRP A 246 -0.01 -18.01 9.03
CA TRP A 246 -1.40 -18.25 8.66
C TRP A 246 -2.32 -17.87 9.82
N VAL A 247 -3.37 -17.09 9.53
CA VAL A 247 -4.44 -16.79 10.47
C VAL A 247 -5.75 -17.42 9.98
N PRO A 248 -6.52 -18.08 10.87
CA PRO A 248 -7.85 -18.57 10.53
C PRO A 248 -8.74 -17.45 10.02
N GLN A 249 -9.59 -17.77 9.06
CA GLN A 249 -10.68 -16.87 8.70
C GLN A 249 -11.54 -16.66 9.95
N SER A 250 -11.72 -15.40 10.35
CA SER A 250 -12.70 -15.07 11.38
C SER A 250 -14.08 -15.49 10.84
N SER A 251 -14.68 -16.49 11.48
CA SER A 251 -16.03 -16.97 11.19
C SER A 251 -17.09 -15.88 11.37
#